data_AF-A0A7V9U8H5-F1
#
_entry.id   AF-A0A7V9U8H5-F1
#
_cell.length_a   1.000
_cell.length_b   1.000
_cell.length_c   1.000
_cell.angle_alpha   90.00
_cell.angle_beta   90.00
_cell.angle_gamma   90.00
#
_symmetry.space_group_name_H-M   'P 1'
#
loop_
_entity.id
_entity.type
_entity.pdbx_description
1 polymer ?
#
loop_
_entity_poly.entity_id
_entity_poly.type
_entity_poly.pdbx_seq_one_letter_code
_entity_poly.pdbx_strand_id
1 'polypeptide(L)'
;MRTSTRALEAKAEGALILWGDESGIRMHDLVPQAAYAPRGQRATARIAGRRAGANMISAIANGGQMNFRVFEGRFTADVFIDFLTRLIKTHPERKI
;
A
#
# COMPACT_ATOMS: atom_id res chain seq x y z
N MET A 1 -9.20 -14.95 19.91
CA MET A 1 -9.16 -13.60 19.32
C MET A 1 -10.45 -12.89 19.71
N ARG A 2 -10.41 -11.88 20.59
CA ARG A 2 -11.63 -11.15 21.00
C ARG A 2 -12.01 -10.20 19.86
N THR A 3 -13.23 -10.31 19.35
CA THR A 3 -13.77 -9.40 18.33
C THR A 3 -13.80 -7.98 18.92
N SER A 4 -13.13 -7.04 18.28
CA SER A 4 -13.11 -5.65 18.73
C SER A 4 -14.50 -5.02 18.59
N THR A 5 -14.85 -4.07 19.45
CA THR A 5 -16.17 -3.39 19.45
C THR A 5 -16.53 -2.82 18.08
N ARG A 6 -15.55 -2.26 17.37
CA ARG A 6 -15.70 -1.75 15.99
C ARG A 6 -16.09 -2.83 14.99
N ALA A 7 -15.56 -4.04 15.13
CA ALA A 7 -15.94 -5.16 14.25
C ALA A 7 -17.37 -5.64 14.51
N LEU A 8 -17.86 -5.53 15.74
CA LEU A 8 -19.25 -5.85 16.08
C LEU A 8 -20.20 -4.77 15.53
N GLU A 9 -19.87 -3.49 15.70
CA GLU A 9 -20.63 -2.36 15.14
C GLU A 9 -20.69 -2.45 13.60
N ALA A 10 -19.55 -2.64 12.94
CA ALA A 10 -19.50 -2.75 11.49
C ALA A 10 -20.35 -3.92 10.98
N LYS A 11 -20.32 -5.07 11.68
CA LYS A 11 -21.16 -6.21 11.33
C LYS A 11 -22.65 -5.91 11.50
N ALA A 12 -23.04 -5.20 12.55
CA ALA A 12 -24.43 -4.80 12.79
C ALA A 12 -24.95 -3.84 11.70
N GLU A 13 -24.09 -2.97 11.20
CA GLU A 13 -24.43 -1.98 10.16
C GLU A 13 -24.22 -2.50 8.73
N GLY A 14 -23.75 -3.74 8.53
CA GLY A 14 -23.37 -4.26 7.22
C GLY A 14 -22.17 -3.54 6.60
N ALA A 15 -21.39 -2.84 7.41
CA ALA A 15 -20.25 -2.05 6.99
C ALA A 15 -18.99 -2.90 6.76
N LEU A 16 -18.10 -2.39 5.90
CA LEU A 16 -16.84 -3.00 5.56
C LEU A 16 -15.69 -2.25 6.26
N ILE A 17 -14.91 -2.96 7.08
CA ILE A 17 -13.71 -2.39 7.68
C ILE A 17 -12.56 -2.44 6.67
N LEU A 18 -11.98 -1.28 6.40
CA LEU A 18 -10.79 -1.10 5.58
C LEU A 18 -9.61 -0.64 6.44
N TRP A 19 -8.45 -1.27 6.25
CA TRP A 19 -7.19 -0.89 6.86
C TRP A 19 -6.35 -0.15 5.83
N GLY A 20 -6.07 1.12 6.07
CA GLY A 20 -5.32 1.96 5.13
C GLY A 20 -3.93 2.34 5.62
N ASP A 21 -2.99 2.46 4.69
CA ASP A 21 -1.61 2.89 4.96
C ASP A 21 -0.96 3.55 3.73
N GLU A 22 0.07 4.37 3.98
CA GLU A 22 0.91 5.02 2.98
C GLU A 22 2.30 4.37 2.93
N SER A 23 2.87 4.25 1.73
CA SER A 23 4.20 3.67 1.54
C SER A 23 4.95 4.32 0.39
N GLY A 24 6.23 4.64 0.63
CA GLY A 24 7.15 5.06 -0.41
C GLY A 24 7.77 3.86 -1.13
N ILE A 25 7.67 3.82 -2.46
CA ILE A 25 8.33 2.84 -3.32
C ILE A 25 9.58 3.49 -3.89
N ARG A 26 10.76 2.91 -3.62
CA ARG A 26 12.03 3.41 -4.15
C ARG A 26 12.74 2.27 -4.88
N MET A 27 13.11 2.51 -6.13
CA MET A 27 13.72 1.47 -6.97
C MET A 27 15.03 0.93 -6.39
N HIS A 28 15.81 1.76 -5.68
CA HIS A 28 17.08 1.33 -5.09
C HIS A 28 16.90 0.42 -3.86
N ASP A 29 15.75 0.47 -3.18
CA ASP A 29 15.43 -0.43 -2.06
C ASP A 29 14.96 -1.80 -2.57
N LEU A 30 14.42 -1.83 -3.79
CA LEU A 30 13.87 -3.04 -4.43
C LEU A 30 14.91 -3.82 -5.24
N VAL A 31 16.07 -3.23 -5.50
CA VAL A 31 17.15 -3.87 -6.28
C VAL A 31 18.15 -4.50 -5.32
N PRO A 32 18.52 -5.78 -5.51
CA PRO A 32 19.57 -6.41 -4.73
C PRO A 32 20.88 -5.65 -4.82
N GLN A 33 21.51 -5.36 -3.69
CA GLN A 33 22.82 -4.68 -3.66
C GLN A 33 23.99 -5.64 -3.93
N ALA A 34 23.73 -6.95 -3.93
CA ALA A 34 24.69 -8.01 -4.23
C ALA A 34 24.04 -9.08 -5.11
N ALA A 35 24.79 -9.62 -6.05
CA ALA A 35 24.38 -10.75 -6.89
C ALA A 35 25.14 -12.03 -6.49
N TYR A 36 24.90 -13.13 -7.18
CA TYR A 36 25.68 -14.35 -6.98
C TYR A 36 27.16 -14.15 -7.36
N ALA A 37 28.06 -14.72 -6.56
CA ALA A 37 29.49 -14.77 -6.87
C ALA A 37 30.10 -16.13 -6.49
N PRO A 38 31.11 -16.61 -7.25
CA PRO A 38 31.89 -17.79 -6.89
C PRO A 38 32.59 -17.66 -5.54
N ARG A 39 32.94 -18.81 -4.95
CA ARG A 39 33.66 -18.87 -3.67
C ARG A 39 34.99 -18.10 -3.78
N GLY A 40 35.21 -17.19 -2.83
CA GLY A 40 36.41 -16.33 -2.79
C GLY A 40 36.29 -15.02 -3.58
N GLN A 41 35.16 -14.76 -4.25
CA GLN A 41 34.91 -13.51 -4.95
C GLN A 41 33.85 -12.66 -4.25
N ARG A 42 34.03 -11.33 -4.28
CA ARG A 42 33.05 -10.39 -3.72
C ARG A 42 31.83 -10.31 -4.63
N ALA A 43 30.68 -10.64 -4.09
CA ALA A 43 29.39 -10.41 -4.70
C ALA A 43 29.12 -8.91 -4.93
N THR A 44 28.83 -8.52 -6.16
CA THR A 44 28.43 -7.15 -6.53
C THR A 44 27.25 -7.20 -7.48
N ALA A 45 26.34 -6.22 -7.39
CA ALA A 45 25.25 -6.05 -8.33
C ALA A 45 25.40 -4.73 -9.10
N ARG A 46 25.14 -4.76 -10.41
CA ARG A 46 25.10 -3.53 -11.22
C ARG A 46 23.74 -2.86 -11.02
N ILE A 47 23.71 -1.82 -10.19
CA ILE A 47 22.50 -1.02 -9.96
C ILE A 47 22.45 0.08 -11.03
N ALA A 48 21.30 0.26 -11.68
CA ALA A 48 21.09 1.42 -12.54
C ALA A 48 21.15 2.70 -11.68
N GLY A 49 22.04 3.63 -12.00
CA GLY A 49 22.23 4.88 -11.23
C GLY A 49 21.03 5.84 -11.22
N ARG A 50 19.88 5.43 -11.78
CA ARG A 50 18.66 6.23 -11.83
C ARG A 50 17.87 6.05 -10.52
N ARG A 51 17.79 7.12 -9.74
CA ARG A 51 16.90 7.20 -8.57
C ARG A 51 15.47 7.45 -9.05
N ALA A 52 14.72 6.38 -9.27
CA ALA A 52 13.28 6.44 -9.52
C ALA A 52 12.51 5.94 -8.30
N GLY A 53 11.32 6.49 -8.09
CA GLY A 53 10.44 6.11 -7.00
C GLY A 53 9.07 6.75 -7.16
N ALA A 54 8.09 6.16 -6.49
CA ALA A 54 6.72 6.65 -6.42
C ALA A 54 6.22 6.50 -4.98
N ASN A 55 5.11 7.13 -4.64
CA ASN A 55 4.42 6.87 -3.38
C ASN A 55 3.11 6.13 -3.65
N MET A 56 2.65 5.41 -2.65
CA MET A 56 1.46 4.59 -2.73
C MET A 56 0.61 4.80 -1.49
N ILE A 57 -0.70 4.84 -1.67
CA ILE A 57 -1.67 4.68 -0.59
C ILE A 57 -2.51 3.45 -0.88
N SER A 58 -2.79 2.64 0.14
CA SER A 58 -3.61 1.44 0.02
C SER A 58 -4.68 1.35 1.12
N ALA A 59 -5.72 0.57 0.86
CA ALA A 59 -6.79 0.22 1.78
C ALA A 59 -7.21 -1.25 1.54
N ILE A 60 -7.09 -2.09 2.56
CA ILE A 60 -7.35 -3.54 2.48
C ILE A 60 -8.50 -3.92 3.41
N ALA A 61 -9.47 -4.65 2.89
CA ALA A 61 -10.54 -5.25 3.67
C ALA A 61 -10.09 -6.55 4.33
N ASN A 62 -10.73 -6.93 5.43
CA ASN A 62 -10.52 -8.25 6.08
C ASN A 62 -10.79 -9.44 5.13
N GLY A 63 -11.60 -9.24 4.08
CA GLY A 63 -11.87 -10.24 3.04
C GLY A 63 -10.83 -10.29 1.92
N GLY A 64 -9.74 -9.52 2.01
CA GLY A 64 -8.64 -9.51 1.03
C GLY A 64 -8.83 -8.55 -0.15
N GLN A 65 -9.99 -7.88 -0.26
CA GLN A 65 -10.19 -6.84 -1.27
C GLN A 65 -9.27 -5.65 -0.98
N MET A 66 -8.52 -5.21 -1.99
CA MET A 66 -7.54 -4.14 -1.85
C MET A 66 -7.78 -3.04 -2.89
N ASN A 67 -7.78 -1.79 -2.42
CA ASN A 67 -7.74 -0.60 -3.25
C ASN A 67 -6.41 0.09 -3.02
N PHE A 68 -5.72 0.49 -4.08
CA PHE A 68 -4.48 1.22 -3.96
C PHE A 68 -4.33 2.23 -5.08
N ARG A 69 -3.51 3.24 -4.83
CA ARG A 69 -3.12 4.23 -5.82
C ARG A 69 -1.62 4.45 -5.73
N VAL A 70 -0.96 4.41 -6.88
CA VAL A 70 0.43 4.84 -7.05
C VAL A 70 0.43 6.25 -7.63
N PHE A 71 1.25 7.14 -7.09
CA PHE A 71 1.35 8.52 -7.54
C PHE A 71 2.79 9.04 -7.39
N GLU A 72 3.12 10.05 -8.19
CA GLU A 72 4.37 10.79 -8.07
C GLU A 72 4.16 12.06 -7.23
N GLY A 73 5.19 12.49 -6.51
CA GLY A 73 5.14 13.68 -5.66
C GLY A 73 4.83 13.37 -4.19
N ARG A 74 4.44 14.38 -3.41
CA ARG A 74 4.20 14.25 -1.96
C ARG A 74 2.79 13.75 -1.68
N PHE A 75 2.65 13.01 -0.60
CA PHE A 75 1.34 12.72 -0.04
C PHE A 75 0.77 14.00 0.59
N THR A 76 -0.35 14.48 0.06
CA THR A 76 -1.04 15.68 0.53
C THR A 76 -2.49 15.35 0.89
N ALA A 77 -3.14 16.27 1.60
CA ALA A 77 -4.56 16.15 1.92
C ALA A 77 -5.42 15.98 0.66
N ASP A 78 -5.11 16.68 -0.44
CA ASP A 78 -5.84 16.57 -1.70
C ASP A 78 -5.73 15.16 -2.32
N VAL A 79 -4.53 14.58 -2.30
CA VAL A 79 -4.30 13.20 -2.78
C VAL A 79 -5.07 12.20 -1.92
N PHE A 80 -5.10 12.41 -0.60
CA PHE A 80 -5.84 11.58 0.33
C PHE A 80 -7.36 11.69 0.13
N ILE A 81 -7.90 12.90 -0.02
CA ILE A 81 -9.33 13.14 -0.25
C ILE A 81 -9.77 12.54 -1.59
N ASP A 82 -8.99 12.69 -2.66
CA ASP A 82 -9.30 12.05 -3.95
C ASP A 82 -9.28 10.52 -3.82
N PHE A 83 -8.34 9.96 -3.05
CA PHE A 83 -8.32 8.53 -2.76
C PHE A 83 -9.56 8.07 -2.01
N LEU A 84 -9.96 8.74 -0.92
CA LEU A 84 -11.17 8.42 -0.15
C LEU A 84 -12.43 8.55 -1.01
N THR A 85 -12.52 9.59 -1.84
CA THR A 85 -13.65 9.81 -2.74
C THR A 85 -13.81 8.66 -3.72
N ARG A 86 -12.70 8.18 -4.30
CA ARG A 86 -12.71 7.01 -5.18
C ARG A 86 -13.05 5.74 -4.40
N LEU A 87 -12.51 5.58 -3.20
CA LEU A 87 -12.74 4.42 -2.35
C LEU A 87 -14.24 4.25 -2.02
N ILE A 88 -14.92 5.33 -1.65
CA ILE A 88 -16.37 5.34 -1.41
C ILE A 88 -17.13 4.95 -2.68
N LYS A 89 -16.73 5.48 -3.84
CA LYS A 89 -17.36 5.14 -5.12
C LYS A 89 -17.19 3.67 -5.52
N THR A 90 -16.11 3.01 -5.09
CA THR A 90 -15.86 1.60 -5.36
C THR A 90 -16.73 0.68 -4.49
N HIS A 91 -17.27 1.18 -3.38
CA HIS A 91 -18.15 0.43 -2.47
C HIS A 91 -19.55 1.07 -2.37
N PRO A 92 -20.33 1.13 -3.48
CA PRO A 92 -21.60 1.86 -3.49
C PRO A 92 -22.68 1.25 -2.57
N GLU A 93 -22.62 -0.06 -2.37
CA GLU A 93 -23.63 -0.83 -1.61
C GLU A 93 -23.28 -0.99 -0.12
N ARG A 94 -22.11 -0.50 0.32
CA ARG A 94 -21.62 -0.75 1.67
C ARG A 94 -21.09 0.51 2.31
N LYS A 95 -21.45 0.70 3.58
CA LYS A 95 -20.76 1.65 4.46
C LYS A 95 -19.33 1.17 4.67
N ILE A 96 -18.35 2.09 4.59
CA ILE A 96 -16.93 1.86 4.87
C ILE A 96 -16.43 2.85 5.91
#